data_AF-A0AAC9P645-F1
#
_entry.id   AF-A0AAC9P645-F1
#
_cell.length_a   1.000
_cell.length_b   1.000
_cell.length_c   1.000
_cell.angle_alpha   90.00
_cell.angle_beta   90.00
_cell.angle_gamma   90.00
#
_symmetry.space_group_name_H-M   'P 1'
#
loop_
_entity.id
_entity.type
_entity.pdbx_description
1 polymer ?
#
loop_
_entity_poly.entity_id
_entity_poly.type
_entity_poly.pdbx_seq_one_letter_code
_entity_poly.pdbx_strand_id
1 'polypeptide(L)'
;MKVAVRHDAVAQTVAELALTVKAIEHELDALDSEATLLKSTWDGEAQRAYDRAQREWSNGLESMRALLAEATRRLIAANSLSMATASTAARVWS
;
A
#
# COMPACT_ATOMS: atom_id res chain seq x y z
N MET A 1 5.28 10.68 29.66
CA MET A 1 4.91 10.88 28.25
C MET A 1 4.25 9.59 27.75
N LYS A 2 2.92 9.52 27.72
CA LYS A 2 2.19 8.35 27.21
C LYS A 2 1.93 8.60 25.73
N VAL A 3 2.71 7.97 24.85
CA VAL A 3 2.42 7.99 23.42
C VAL A 3 1.19 7.10 23.23
N ALA A 4 0.01 7.70 23.30
CA ALA A 4 -1.21 7.04 22.85
C ALA A 4 -1.19 7.11 21.33
N VAL A 5 -0.79 6.01 20.68
CA VAL A 5 -0.97 5.88 19.24
C VAL A 5 -2.47 5.96 18.99
N ARG A 6 -2.91 6.98 18.25
CA ARG A 6 -4.27 7.11 17.76
C ARG A 6 -4.49 6.03 16.70
N HIS A 7 -4.89 4.84 17.14
CA HIS A 7 -5.09 3.66 16.28
C HIS A 7 -6.09 3.94 15.14
N ASP A 8 -7.04 4.86 15.36
CA ASP A 8 -7.95 5.47 14.39
C ASP A 8 -7.21 6.19 13.27
N ALA A 9 -6.27 7.08 13.61
CA ALA A 9 -5.51 7.85 12.62
C ALA A 9 -4.60 6.95 11.76
N VAL A 10 -3.95 5.96 12.38
CA VAL A 10 -3.09 5.01 11.64
C VAL A 10 -3.92 4.15 10.69
N ALA A 11 -5.09 3.68 11.13
CA ALA A 11 -6.00 2.93 10.27
C ALA A 11 -6.45 3.74 9.05
N GLN A 12 -6.80 5.00 9.26
CA GLN A 12 -7.20 5.91 8.20
C GLN A 12 -6.07 6.12 7.18
N THR A 13 -4.84 6.41 7.64
CA THR A 13 -3.69 6.61 6.75
C THR A 13 -3.38 5.36 5.92
N VAL A 14 -3.48 4.16 6.51
CA VAL A 14 -3.29 2.91 5.77
C VAL A 14 -4.36 2.72 4.69
N ALA A 15 -5.61 3.06 4.99
CA ALA A 15 -6.70 3.01 4.01
C ALA A 15 -6.50 4.02 2.86
N GLU A 16 -6.12 5.26 3.17
CA GLU A 16 -5.80 6.30 2.18
C GLU A 16 -4.62 5.89 1.28
N LEU A 17 -3.57 5.31 1.87
CA LEU A 17 -2.43 4.80 1.11
C LEU A 17 -2.83 3.63 0.20
N ALA A 18 -3.70 2.72 0.66
CA ALA A 18 -4.21 1.64 -0.17
C ALA A 18 -5.02 2.15 -1.38
N LEU A 19 -5.85 3.18 -1.18
CA LEU A 19 -6.58 3.83 -2.27
C LEU A 19 -5.62 4.52 -3.26
N THR A 20 -4.58 5.18 -2.73
CA THR A 20 -3.57 5.85 -3.55
C THR A 20 -2.79 4.86 -4.40
N VAL A 21 -2.36 3.72 -3.83
CA VAL A 21 -1.68 2.65 -4.56
C VAL A 21 -2.56 2.11 -5.69
N LYS A 22 -3.86 1.89 -5.42
CA LYS A 22 -4.82 1.46 -6.45
C LYS A 22 -4.99 2.50 -7.57
N ALA A 23 -4.98 3.79 -7.24
CA ALA A 23 -5.05 4.85 -8.23
C ALA A 23 -3.80 4.86 -9.12
N ILE A 24 -2.61 4.73 -8.53
CA ILE A 24 -1.34 4.63 -9.27
C ILE A 24 -1.36 3.44 -10.23
N GLU A 25 -1.84 2.28 -9.78
CA GLU A 25 -1.98 1.09 -10.63
C GLU A 25 -2.86 1.36 -11.84
N HIS A 26 -4.00 2.03 -11.63
CA HIS A 26 -4.92 2.34 -12.73
C HIS A 26 -4.29 3.25 -13.79
N GLU A 27 -3.57 4.30 -13.35
CA GLU A 27 -2.88 5.21 -14.27
C GLU A 27 -1.74 4.51 -15.02
N LEU A 28 -1.02 3.59 -14.36
CA LEU A 28 0.05 2.82 -14.99
C LEU A 28 -0.50 1.78 -15.98
N ASP A 29 -1.64 1.15 -15.69
CA ASP A 29 -2.32 0.24 -16.61
C ASP A 29 -2.81 0.99 -17.87
N ALA A 30 -3.34 2.21 -17.69
CA ALA A 30 -3.73 3.08 -18.79
C ALA A 30 -2.51 3.46 -19.65
N LEU A 31 -1.42 3.87 -19.01
CA LEU A 31 -0.16 4.17 -19.67
C LEU A 31 0.38 2.96 -20.46
N ASP A 32 0.30 1.76 -19.89
CA ASP A 32 0.78 0.52 -20.55
C ASP A 32 -0.08 0.14 -21.76
N SER A 33 -1.39 0.39 -21.68
CA SER A 33 -2.29 0.22 -22.83
C SER A 33 -1.94 1.19 -23.96
N GLU A 34 -1.74 2.46 -23.65
CA GLU A 34 -1.35 3.48 -24.63
C GLU A 34 0.04 3.21 -25.22
N ALA A 35 1.00 2.85 -24.38
CA ALA A 35 2.35 2.49 -24.79
C ALA A 35 2.35 1.29 -25.72
N THR A 36 1.54 0.26 -25.45
CA THR A 36 1.44 -0.94 -26.30
C THR A 36 0.98 -0.59 -27.72
N LEU A 37 0.07 0.38 -27.87
CA LEU A 37 -0.39 0.84 -29.19
C LEU A 37 0.72 1.57 -29.97
N LEU A 38 1.58 2.30 -29.26
CA LEU A 38 2.65 3.12 -29.85
C LEU A 38 3.99 2.38 -29.97
N LYS A 39 4.18 1.26 -29.27
CA LYS A 39 5.47 0.56 -29.12
C LYS A 39 6.09 0.16 -30.47
N SER A 40 5.26 -0.16 -31.46
CA SER A 40 5.70 -0.52 -32.81
C SER A 40 6.30 0.66 -33.59
N THR A 41 5.99 1.89 -33.19
CA THR A 41 6.49 3.14 -33.82
C THR A 41 7.78 3.64 -33.17
N TRP A 42 8.14 3.11 -32.00
CA TRP A 42 9.33 3.49 -31.26
C TRP A 42 10.57 2.80 -31.81
N ASP A 43 11.69 3.50 -31.75
CA ASP A 43 12.99 2.87 -31.96
C ASP A 43 13.35 1.91 -30.82
N GLY A 44 14.40 1.11 -31.02
CA GLY A 44 14.81 0.12 -30.04
C GLY A 44 15.32 0.70 -28.72
N GLU A 45 15.75 1.97 -28.67
CA GLU A 45 16.18 2.61 -27.43
C GLU A 45 14.98 3.03 -26.58
N ALA A 46 13.98 3.64 -27.21
CA ALA A 46 12.72 3.99 -26.58
C ALA A 46 11.99 2.76 -26.04
N GLN A 47 11.96 1.65 -26.79
CA GLN A 47 11.41 0.38 -26.29
C GLN A 47 12.14 -0.12 -25.04
N ARG A 48 13.49 -0.09 -25.05
CA ARG A 48 14.28 -0.51 -23.88
C ARG A 48 14.10 0.42 -22.68
N ALA A 49 13.94 1.72 -22.91
CA ALA A 49 13.67 2.69 -21.85
C ALA A 49 12.31 2.44 -21.21
N TYR A 50 11.29 2.20 -22.04
CA TYR A 50 9.98 1.81 -21.58
C TYR A 50 10.00 0.51 -20.77
N ASP A 51 10.64 -0.55 -21.27
CA ASP A 51 10.72 -1.83 -20.55
C ASP A 51 11.45 -1.70 -19.19
N ARG A 52 12.41 -0.76 -19.07
CA ARG A 52 13.04 -0.44 -17.77
C ARG A 52 12.05 0.24 -16.84
N ALA A 53 11.39 1.30 -17.29
CA ALA A 53 10.39 2.01 -16.50
C ALA A 53 9.27 1.06 -16.05
N GLN A 54 8.80 0.19 -16.95
CA GLN A 54 7.79 -0.83 -16.67
C GLN A 54 8.17 -1.75 -15.51
N ARG A 55 9.39 -2.25 -15.53
CA ARG A 55 9.91 -3.08 -14.42
C ARG A 55 10.05 -2.28 -13.13
N GLU A 56 10.56 -1.05 -13.20
CA GLU A 56 10.78 -0.20 -12.02
C GLU A 56 9.46 0.10 -11.29
N TRP A 57 8.43 0.57 -11.99
CA TRP A 57 7.16 0.85 -11.35
C TRP A 57 6.44 -0.42 -10.89
N SER A 58 6.56 -1.54 -11.61
CA SER A 58 5.96 -2.82 -11.20
C SER A 58 6.55 -3.32 -9.88
N ASN A 59 7.88 -3.27 -9.77
CA ASN A 59 8.59 -3.62 -8.53
C ASN A 59 8.24 -2.67 -7.38
N GLY A 60 8.09 -1.37 -7.68
CA GLY A 60 7.66 -0.36 -6.71
C GLY A 60 6.25 -0.63 -6.18
N LEU A 61 5.30 -0.94 -7.06
CA LEU A 61 3.93 -1.32 -6.70
C LEU A 61 3.87 -2.57 -5.84
N GLU A 62 4.62 -3.61 -6.21
CA GLU A 62 4.69 -4.83 -5.40
C GLU A 62 5.23 -4.54 -3.99
N SER A 63 6.27 -3.71 -3.90
CA SER A 63 6.85 -3.29 -2.61
C SER A 63 5.86 -2.49 -1.77
N MET A 64 5.12 -1.55 -2.38
CA MET A 64 4.09 -0.77 -1.70
C MET A 64 2.95 -1.66 -1.18
N ARG A 65 2.48 -2.62 -1.98
CA ARG A 65 1.48 -3.61 -1.58
C ARG A 65 1.97 -4.46 -0.40
N ALA A 66 3.21 -4.91 -0.43
CA ALA A 66 3.79 -5.70 0.64
C ALA A 66 3.86 -4.92 1.96
N LEU A 67 4.29 -3.65 1.91
CA LEU A 67 4.35 -2.76 3.06
C LEU A 67 2.95 -2.45 3.63
N LEU A 68 1.96 -2.21 2.76
CA LEU A 68 0.57 -2.00 3.15
C LEU A 68 -0.05 -3.23 3.82
N ALA A 69 0.20 -4.42 3.28
CA ALA A 69 -0.25 -5.67 3.87
C ALA A 69 0.36 -5.86 5.27
N GLU A 70 1.65 -5.56 5.41
CA GLU A 70 2.34 -5.63 6.70
C GLU A 70 1.80 -4.60 7.70
N ALA A 71 1.58 -3.35 7.28
CA ALA A 71 1.00 -2.31 8.13
C ALA A 71 -0.41 -2.71 8.61
N THR A 72 -1.22 -3.26 7.71
CA THR A 72 -2.58 -3.76 8.02
C THR A 72 -2.53 -4.89 9.05
N ARG A 73 -1.63 -5.88 8.87
CA ARG A 73 -1.44 -6.97 9.84
C ARG A 73 -1.07 -6.45 11.23
N ARG A 74 -0.12 -5.51 11.30
CA ARG A 74 0.31 -4.90 12.57
C ARG A 74 -0.82 -4.13 13.25
N LEU A 75 -1.63 -3.43 12.47
CA LEU A 75 -2.78 -2.69 12.99
C LEU A 75 -3.84 -3.63 13.59
N ILE A 76 -4.15 -4.74 12.92
CA ILE A 76 -5.08 -5.76 13.42
C ILE A 76 -4.56 -6.35 14.74
N ALA A 77 -3.26 -6.68 14.80
CA ALA A 77 -2.62 -7.22 16.01
C ALA A 77 -2.62 -6.20 17.17
N ALA A 78 -2.36 -4.93 16.89
CA ALA A 78 -2.40 -3.87 17.90
C ALA A 78 -3.83 -3.68 18.45
N ASN A 79 -4.84 -3.71 17.57
CA ASN A 79 -6.23 -3.58 17.97
C ASN A 79 -6.70 -4.77 18.84
N SER A 80 -6.33 -6.00 18.47
CA SER A 80 -6.70 -7.20 19.25
C SER A 80 -6.06 -7.21 20.63
N LEU A 81 -4.78 -6.81 20.74
CA LEU A 81 -4.08 -6.67 22.02
C LEU A 81 -4.73 -5.61 22.92
N SER A 82 -5.11 -4.47 22.34
CA SER A 82 -5.79 -3.39 23.06
C SER A 82 -7.13 -3.87 23.65
N MET A 83 -7.95 -4.55 22.84
CA MET A 83 -9.23 -5.11 23.29
C MET A 83 -9.06 -6.17 24.39
N ALA A 84 -8.08 -7.07 24.24
CA ALA A 84 -7.78 -8.08 25.25
C ALA A 84 -7.41 -7.42 26.59
N THR A 85 -6.53 -6.41 26.55
CA THR A 85 -6.10 -5.66 27.74
C THR A 85 -7.27 -4.93 28.40
N ALA A 86 -8.13 -4.27 27.62
CA ALA A 86 -9.33 -3.60 28.13
C ALA A 86 -10.29 -4.59 28.80
N SER A 87 -10.50 -5.76 28.20
CA SER A 87 -11.37 -6.80 28.76
C SER A 87 -10.83 -7.39 30.07
N THR A 88 -9.51 -7.56 30.18
CA THR A 88 -8.87 -8.04 31.41
C THR A 88 -8.97 -6.98 32.50
N ALA A 89 -8.70 -5.71 32.18
CA ALA A 89 -8.85 -4.61 33.13
C ALA A 89 -10.29 -4.51 33.66
N ALA A 90 -11.30 -4.58 32.78
CA ALA A 90 -12.70 -4.57 33.18
C ALA A 90 -13.05 -5.73 34.14
N ARG A 91 -12.45 -6.91 33.93
CA ARG A 91 -12.69 -8.11 34.74
C ARG A 91 -11.98 -8.09 36.09
N VAL A 92 -10.86 -7.38 36.22
CA VAL A 92 -10.13 -7.21 37.49
C VAL A 92 -10.81 -6.18 38.39
N TRP A 93 -11.50 -5.20 37.79
CA TRP A 93 -12.15 -4.09 38.49
C TRP A 93 -13.68 -4.25 38.62
N SER A 94 -14.23 -5.42 38.26
CA SER A 94 -15.62 -5.83 38.54
C SER A 94 -15.67 -6.74 39.76
#